data_AF-E8K1Q5-F1
#
_entry.id   AF-E8K1Q5-F1
#
_cell.length_a   1.000
_cell.length_b   1.000
_cell.length_c   1.000
_cell.angle_alpha   90.00
_cell.angle_beta   90.00
_cell.angle_gamma   90.00
#
_symmetry.space_group_name_H-M   'P 1'
#
loop_
_entity.id
_entity.type
_entity.pdbx_description
1 polymer ?
#
loop_
_entity_poly.entity_id
_entity_poly.type
_entity_poly.pdbx_seq_one_letter_code
_entity_poly.pdbx_strand_id
1 'polypeptide(L)'
;MMLLLNLSTLYLYNGDKLLCKQLWYTLLEKAKISRQYDTLAFSYIRIGICTNDAQLIQNGLSLAKLVKDELLLTELEREVDIFVNKKESH
;
A
#
# COMPACT_ATOMS: atom_id res chain seq x y z
N MET A 1 2.21 -3.98 14.63
CA MET A 1 1.79 -3.58 13.26
C MET A 1 2.32 -2.19 12.94
N MET A 2 2.01 -1.21 13.79
CA MET A 2 2.34 0.21 13.58
C MET A 2 3.82 0.50 13.28
N LEU A 3 4.76 -0.13 13.98
CA LEU A 3 6.20 0.06 13.71
C LEU A 3 6.59 -0.32 12.27
N LEU A 4 6.13 -1.47 11.79
CA LEU A 4 6.43 -1.95 10.43
C LEU A 4 5.75 -1.07 9.37
N LEU A 5 4.53 -0.61 9.65
CA LEU A 5 3.81 0.31 8.77
C LEU A 5 4.58 1.63 8.63
N ASN A 6 4.95 2.26 9.74
CA ASN A 6 5.70 3.53 9.74
C ASN A 6 7.06 3.36 9.04
N LEU A 7 7.76 2.27 9.33
CA LEU A 7 9.06 1.97 8.72
C LEU A 7 8.94 1.74 7.20
N SER A 8 7.89 1.05 6.75
CA SER A 8 7.63 0.87 5.32
C SER A 8 7.31 2.18 4.61
N THR A 9 6.59 3.11 5.26
CA THR A 9 6.34 4.46 4.72
C THR A 9 7.66 5.19 4.55
N LEU A 10 8.54 5.16 5.55
CA LEU A 10 9.86 5.78 5.48
C LEU A 10 10.69 5.23 4.30
N TYR A 11 10.72 3.91 4.12
CA TYR A 11 11.45 3.31 3.00
C TYR A 11 10.85 3.66 1.64
N LEU A 12 9.51 3.61 1.50
CA LEU A 12 8.82 3.95 0.25
C LEU A 12 9.13 5.39 -0.19
N TYR A 13 9.00 6.35 0.73
CA TYR A 13 9.21 7.77 0.43
C TYR A 13 10.67 8.13 0.20
N ASN A 14 11.62 7.36 0.72
CA ASN A 14 13.05 7.50 0.42
C ASN A 14 13.49 6.69 -0.83
N GLY A 15 12.56 6.06 -1.54
CA GLY A 15 12.84 5.31 -2.76
C GLY A 15 13.38 3.88 -2.55
N ASP A 16 13.50 3.42 -1.31
CA ASP A 16 13.87 2.03 -1.00
C ASP A 16 12.66 1.09 -1.13
N LYS A 17 12.30 0.83 -2.39
CA LYS A 17 11.19 -0.05 -2.76
C LYS A 17 11.42 -1.50 -2.33
N LEU A 18 12.68 -1.95 -2.19
CA LEU A 18 12.99 -3.33 -1.83
C LEU A 18 12.64 -3.61 -0.37
N LEU A 19 13.13 -2.79 0.56
CA LEU A 19 12.84 -2.94 1.98
C LEU A 19 11.36 -2.69 2.27
N CYS A 20 10.75 -1.68 1.63
CA CYS A 20 9.31 -1.44 1.72
C CYS A 20 8.52 -2.71 1.36
N LYS A 21 8.81 -3.31 0.21
CA LYS A 21 8.15 -4.53 -0.26
C LYS A 21 8.29 -5.70 0.72
N GLN A 22 9.50 -5.95 1.25
CA GLN A 22 9.75 -7.06 2.18
C GLN A 22 8.94 -6.91 3.48
N LEU A 23 8.84 -5.69 4.01
CA LEU A 23 8.02 -5.41 5.19
C LEU A 23 6.54 -5.66 4.90
N TRP A 24 6.04 -5.24 3.74
CA TRP A 24 4.64 -5.44 3.37
C TRP A 24 4.27 -6.89 3.10
N TYR A 25 5.17 -7.75 2.60
CA TYR A 25 4.87 -9.18 2.53
C TYR A 25 4.68 -9.80 3.92
N THR A 26 5.44 -9.35 4.92
CA THR A 26 5.28 -9.81 6.30
C THR A 26 3.94 -9.33 6.88
N LEU A 27 3.54 -8.09 6.60
CA LEU A 27 2.26 -7.54 7.03
C LEU A 27 1.07 -8.18 6.31
N LEU A 28 1.20 -8.50 5.02
CA LEU A 28 0.18 -9.11 4.18
C LEU A 28 -0.33 -10.43 4.78
N GLU A 29 0.58 -11.35 5.08
CA GLU A 29 0.22 -12.67 5.62
C GLU A 29 -0.45 -12.54 6.99
N LYS A 30 0.03 -11.63 7.83
CA LYS A 30 -0.59 -11.37 9.12
C LYS A 30 -1.98 -10.74 8.99
N ALA A 31 -2.17 -9.82 8.04
CA ALA A 31 -3.44 -9.15 7.79
C ALA A 31 -4.51 -10.15 7.29
N LYS A 32 -4.14 -11.12 6.45
CA LYS A 32 -5.04 -12.20 5.99
C LYS A 32 -5.55 -13.04 7.17
N ILE A 33 -4.64 -13.48 8.05
CA ILE A 33 -4.99 -14.31 9.21
C ILE A 33 -5.89 -13.55 10.19
N SER A 34 -5.54 -12.29 10.48
CA SER A 34 -6.25 -11.45 11.45
C SER A 34 -7.46 -10.71 10.88
N ARG A 35 -7.75 -10.86 9.57
CA ARG A 35 -8.83 -10.17 8.84
C ARG A 35 -8.77 -8.64 8.98
N GLN A 36 -7.56 -8.08 9.02
CA GLN A 36 -7.32 -6.64 9.07
C GLN A 36 -7.34 -6.08 7.64
N TYR A 37 -8.54 -5.75 7.16
CA TYR A 37 -8.77 -5.38 5.77
C TYR A 37 -8.13 -4.05 5.36
N ASP A 38 -7.96 -3.12 6.30
CA ASP A 38 -7.20 -1.88 6.16
C ASP A 38 -5.72 -2.17 5.84
N THR A 39 -5.08 -2.99 6.67
CA THR A 39 -3.68 -3.40 6.50
C THR A 39 -3.53 -4.23 5.23
N LEU A 40 -4.52 -5.06 4.90
CA LEU A 40 -4.54 -5.85 3.66
C LEU A 40 -4.60 -4.96 2.41
N ALA A 41 -5.42 -3.90 2.43
CA ALA A 41 -5.51 -2.94 1.33
C ALA A 41 -4.19 -2.17 1.14
N PHE A 42 -3.60 -1.66 2.23
CA PHE A 42 -2.26 -1.06 2.20
C PHE A 42 -1.20 -2.01 1.67
N SER A 43 -1.24 -3.28 2.08
CA SER A 43 -0.28 -4.30 1.64
C SER A 43 -0.34 -4.48 0.12
N TYR A 44 -1.53 -4.65 -0.44
CA TYR A 44 -1.68 -4.80 -1.89
C TYR A 44 -1.21 -3.57 -2.67
N ILE A 45 -1.59 -2.37 -2.23
CA ILE A 45 -1.21 -1.13 -2.92
C ILE A 45 0.29 -0.91 -2.84
N ARG A 46 0.90 -0.98 -1.65
CA ARG A 46 2.33 -0.67 -1.50
C ARG A 46 3.24 -1.75 -2.10
N ILE A 47 2.85 -3.02 -2.06
CA ILE A 47 3.55 -4.06 -2.82
C ILE A 47 3.44 -3.74 -4.32
N GLY A 48 2.23 -3.47 -4.81
CA GLY A 48 2.01 -3.13 -6.21
C GLY A 48 2.81 -1.90 -6.68
N ILE A 49 2.91 -0.84 -5.87
CA ILE A 49 3.77 0.32 -6.14
C ILE A 49 5.25 -0.09 -6.19
N CYS A 50 5.70 -0.92 -5.25
CA CYS A 50 7.10 -1.36 -5.20
C CYS A 50 7.47 -2.30 -6.35
N THR A 51 6.51 -3.01 -6.93
CA THR A 51 6.70 -3.96 -8.03
C THR A 51 6.20 -3.46 -9.38
N ASN A 52 5.67 -2.24 -9.46
CA ASN A 52 4.93 -1.72 -10.61
C ASN A 52 3.82 -2.67 -11.11
N ASP A 53 3.14 -3.36 -10.18
CA ASP A 53 2.03 -4.28 -10.47
C ASP A 53 0.69 -3.55 -10.33
N ALA A 54 0.13 -3.14 -11.47
CA ALA A 54 -1.13 -2.44 -11.54
C ALA A 54 -2.32 -3.28 -11.05
N GLN A 55 -2.28 -4.61 -11.20
CA GLN A 55 -3.36 -5.49 -10.76
C GLN A 55 -3.40 -5.54 -9.24
N LEU A 56 -2.25 -5.61 -8.57
CA LEU A 56 -2.17 -5.53 -7.11
C LEU A 56 -2.71 -4.19 -6.58
N ILE A 57 -2.37 -3.08 -7.24
CA ILE A 57 -2.91 -1.76 -6.87
C ILE A 57 -4.43 -1.73 -6.99
N GLN A 58 -4.98 -2.20 -8.12
CA GLN A 58 -6.43 -2.25 -8.35
C GLN A 58 -7.16 -3.14 -7.32
N ASN A 59 -6.56 -4.28 -6.96
CA ASN A 59 -7.11 -5.17 -5.94
C ASN A 59 -7.18 -4.47 -4.57
N GLY A 60 -6.14 -3.73 -4.18
CA GLY A 60 -6.12 -2.99 -2.92
C GLY A 60 -7.13 -1.83 -2.89
N LEU A 61 -7.27 -1.08 -3.99
CA LEU A 61 -8.29 -0.03 -4.11
C LEU A 61 -9.71 -0.59 -4.04
N SER A 62 -9.96 -1.71 -4.73
CA SER A 62 -11.25 -2.40 -4.69
C SER A 62 -11.59 -2.87 -3.26
N LEU A 63 -10.60 -3.40 -2.54
CA LEU A 63 -10.77 -3.80 -1.14
C LEU A 63 -11.09 -2.59 -0.25
N ALA A 64 -10.35 -1.49 -0.38
CA ALA A 64 -10.60 -0.27 0.40
C ALA A 64 -12.03 0.28 0.19
N LYS A 65 -12.51 0.27 -1.06
CA LYS A 65 -13.90 0.65 -1.41
C LYS A 65 -14.94 -0.24 -0.72
N LEU A 66 -14.68 -1.55 -0.62
CA LEU A 66 -15.59 -2.50 0.03
C LEU A 66 -15.65 -2.34 1.56
N VAL A 67 -14.56 -1.89 2.19
CA VAL A 67 -14.49 -1.66 3.65
C VAL A 67 -15.33 -0.44 4.08
N LYS A 68 -15.70 0.44 3.13
CA LYS A 68 -16.51 1.67 3.37
C LYS A 68 -15.88 2.63 4.40
N ASP A 69 -14.56 2.65 4.47
CA ASP A 69 -13.78 3.66 5.19
C ASP A 69 -13.27 4.69 4.18
N GLU A 70 -13.92 5.85 4.14
CA GLU A 70 -13.60 6.93 3.20
C GLU A 70 -12.21 7.54 3.45
N LEU A 71 -11.75 7.57 4.71
CA LEU A 71 -10.44 8.08 5.07
C LEU A 71 -9.35 7.16 4.54
N LEU A 72 -9.51 5.85 4.73
CA LEU A 72 -8.61 4.84 4.18
C LEU A 72 -8.53 4.93 2.66
N LEU A 73 -9.68 4.98 1.98
CA LEU A 73 -9.72 5.04 0.52
C LEU A 73 -9.02 6.30 0.00
N THR A 74 -9.31 7.46 0.60
CA THR A 74 -8.71 8.74 0.22
C THR A 74 -7.18 8.71 0.37
N GLU A 75 -6.68 8.14 1.47
CA GLU A 75 -5.24 8.04 1.71
C GLU A 75 -4.55 7.11 0.71
N LEU A 76 -5.16 5.96 0.40
CA LEU A 76 -4.64 5.00 -0.56
C LEU A 76 -4.66 5.52 -1.99
N GLU A 77 -5.72 6.23 -2.41
CA GLU A 77 -5.81 6.88 -3.72
C GLU A 77 -4.74 7.98 -3.86
N ARG A 78 -4.51 8.77 -2.81
CA ARG A 78 -3.40 9.74 -2.77
C ARG A 78 -2.04 9.07 -2.94
N GLU A 79 -1.80 7.97 -2.24
CA GLU A 79 -0.51 7.26 -2.32
C GLU A 79 -0.26 6.69 -3.73
N VAL A 80 -1.29 6.11 -4.36
CA VAL A 80 -1.23 5.68 -5.76
C VAL A 80 -0.93 6.86 -6.69
N ASP A 81 -1.57 8.01 -6.48
CA ASP A 81 -1.33 9.19 -7.31
C ASP A 81 0.12 9.68 -7.22
N ILE A 82 0.66 9.76 -6.01
CA ILE A 82 2.05 10.20 -5.76
C ILE A 82 3.07 9.29 -6.43
N PHE A 83 2.90 7.97 -6.36
CA PHE A 83 3.95 7.02 -6.76
C PHE A 83 3.73 6.35 -8.12
N VAL A 84 2.52 6.41 -8.67
CA VAL A 84 2.16 5.75 -9.94
C VAL A 84 1.75 6.77 -10.99
N ASN A 85 0.91 7.74 -10.63
CA ASN A 85 0.33 8.68 -11.60
C ASN A 85 1.12 9.97 -11.76
N LYS A 86 2.16 10.22 -10.95
CA LYS A 86 3.04 11.37 -11.12
C LYS A 86 3.70 11.31 -12.50
N LYS A 87 3.07 12.02 -13.45
CA LYS A 87 3.73 12.67 -14.57
C LYS A 87 4.82 13.55 -13.97
N GLU A 88 6.06 13.28 -14.34
CA GLU A 88 7.20 14.14 -14.04
C GLU A 88 6.77 15.60 -14.32
N SER A 89 6.63 16.39 -13.27
CA SER A 89 6.60 17.84 -13.41
C SER A 89 8.05 18.22 -13.64
N HIS A 90 8.35 18.63 -14.87
CA HIS A 90 9.65 19.07 -15.36
C HIS A 90 10.42 19.96 -14.37
#